data_AF-Q486C0-F1
#
_entry.id   AF-Q486C0-F1
#
_cell.length_a   1.000
_cell.length_b   1.000
_cell.length_c   1.000
_cell.angle_alpha   90.00
_cell.angle_beta   90.00
_cell.angle_gamma   90.00
#
_symmetry.space_group_name_H-M   'P 1'
#
loop_
_entity.id
_entity.type
_entity.pdbx_description
1 polymer ?
#
loop_
_entity_poly.entity_id
_entity_poly.type
_entity_poly.pdbx_seq_one_letter_code
_entity_poly.pdbx_strand_id
1 'polypeptide(L)'
;MKNTYIARQAILNEKLETIGYELLFRDSLDNKFPDIEQDVASSKLIIQNHIHGDIQKISMGKLAFINFTENSLIHKFPLMFDKDTIVIELVGHEKPTKKLLKIIKFYYHKGYKIALTEYDLAPHWDVLFPYIDIVKVDIGKINTKRLLPAVTRMKLFNVAIAAEKVETKHQKQTLVEVGFNYFQGYFYHQPEIIAGQALAPVKTQMLQLLSETFNYPLNYETVAEIISHDVNLTVGLLKMVNNVATGTRVEITSLKQAAAYLGEDKLRQFVSILALSKLTSDTTDEVCKQALITGKMMFALSDKGVFKSVSDFAFITGLLSAIEVMLSMPMAEIVKTMPLAQPIESALVKHAGLLGQLLDLTTSYILGHENLTTNGNLNESLQQYSLDQTVVQEEFLKASEWCQSLNIDNL
;
A
#
# COMPACT_ATOMS: atom_id res chain seq x y z
N MET A 1 -9.17 -16.20 -19.96
CA MET A 1 -8.75 -14.78 -19.86
C MET A 1 -7.32 -14.79 -19.38
N LYS A 2 -6.42 -13.92 -19.87
CA LYS A 2 -5.15 -13.74 -19.18
C LYS A 2 -5.48 -13.23 -17.79
N ASN A 3 -4.98 -13.89 -16.75
CA ASN A 3 -5.24 -13.46 -15.38
C ASN A 3 -4.37 -12.22 -15.13
N THR A 4 -5.00 -11.05 -15.24
CA THR A 4 -4.39 -9.75 -14.95
C THR A 4 -4.75 -9.36 -13.53
N TYR A 5 -3.76 -9.02 -12.71
CA TYR A 5 -4.01 -8.41 -11.41
C TYR A 5 -3.28 -7.06 -11.29
N ILE A 6 -3.70 -6.25 -10.32
CA ILE A 6 -3.21 -4.90 -10.08
C ILE A 6 -2.63 -4.85 -8.68
N ALA A 7 -1.30 -4.74 -8.61
CA ALA A 7 -0.60 -4.36 -7.40
C ALA A 7 -0.40 -2.83 -7.35
N ARG A 8 0.10 -2.31 -6.23
CA ARG A 8 0.37 -0.87 -6.12
C ARG A 8 1.63 -0.56 -5.33
N GLN A 9 2.24 0.59 -5.62
CA GLN A 9 3.35 1.13 -4.85
C GLN A 9 3.11 2.60 -4.49
N ALA A 10 3.27 2.93 -3.22
CA ALA A 10 3.12 4.30 -2.74
C ALA A 10 4.23 5.20 -3.27
N ILE A 11 3.84 6.42 -3.64
CA ILE A 11 4.74 7.52 -3.95
C ILE A 11 4.54 8.56 -2.85
N LEU A 12 5.63 8.90 -2.16
CA LEU A 12 5.61 9.77 -0.99
C LEU A 12 6.35 11.07 -1.27
N ASN A 13 5.93 12.15 -0.63
CA ASN A 13 6.67 13.41 -0.65
C ASN A 13 7.79 13.46 0.41
N GLU A 14 8.47 14.59 0.51
CA GLU A 14 9.53 14.84 1.49
C GLU A 14 9.09 14.65 2.95
N LYS A 15 7.80 14.82 3.25
CA LYS A 15 7.22 14.65 4.60
C LYS A 15 6.71 13.24 4.87
N LEU A 16 6.90 12.30 3.94
CA LEU A 16 6.34 10.95 3.97
C LEU A 16 4.81 10.92 3.87
N GLU A 17 4.21 11.96 3.30
CA GLU A 17 2.80 11.96 2.97
C GLU A 17 2.61 11.29 1.59
N THR A 18 1.69 10.33 1.50
CA THR A 18 1.39 9.66 0.23
C THR A 18 0.66 10.60 -0.73
N ILE A 19 1.29 10.88 -1.88
CA ILE A 19 0.73 11.73 -2.94
C ILE A 19 -0.06 10.92 -3.97
N GLY A 20 0.24 9.63 -4.09
CA GLY A 20 -0.38 8.74 -5.06
C GLY A 20 0.21 7.34 -5.02
N TYR A 21 -0.29 6.48 -5.89
CA TYR A 21 0.16 5.10 -6.03
C TYR A 21 0.44 4.81 -7.51
N GLU A 22 1.61 4.22 -7.80
CA GLU A 22 1.83 3.55 -9.08
C GLU A 22 1.04 2.25 -9.11
N LEU A 23 0.26 2.07 -10.16
CA LEU A 23 -0.53 0.87 -10.39
C LEU A 23 0.22 -0.07 -11.32
N LEU A 24 0.44 -1.27 -10.82
CA LEU A 24 1.27 -2.27 -11.45
C LEU A 24 0.38 -3.33 -12.09
N PHE A 25 0.21 -3.26 -13.41
CA PHE A 25 -0.59 -4.23 -14.16
C PHE A 25 0.25 -5.47 -14.45
N ARG A 26 -0.10 -6.57 -13.80
CA ARG A 26 0.62 -7.85 -13.88
C ARG A 26 -0.17 -8.83 -14.74
N ASP A 27 -0.02 -8.70 -16.07
CA ASP A 27 -0.31 -9.78 -17.05
C ASP A 27 0.75 -9.93 -18.16
N SER A 28 1.67 -8.97 -18.22
CA SER A 28 2.75 -8.90 -19.19
C SER A 28 4.07 -8.83 -18.43
N LEU A 29 5.14 -9.40 -18.98
CA LEU A 29 6.49 -9.33 -18.40
C LEU A 29 6.95 -7.89 -18.12
N ASP A 30 6.33 -6.92 -18.82
CA ASP A 30 6.56 -5.50 -18.61
C ASP A 30 5.42 -4.92 -17.78
N ASN A 31 5.77 -4.16 -16.74
CA ASN A 31 4.87 -3.41 -15.85
C ASN A 31 4.16 -2.25 -16.59
N LYS A 32 3.35 -2.54 -17.59
CA LYS A 32 2.71 -1.56 -18.47
C LYS A 32 1.22 -1.82 -18.62
N PHE A 33 0.46 -0.76 -18.85
CA PHE A 33 -0.96 -0.86 -19.15
C PHE A 33 -1.17 -1.79 -20.35
N PRO A 34 -2.11 -2.74 -20.28
CA PRO A 34 -2.14 -3.84 -21.23
C PRO A 34 -2.45 -3.36 -22.65
N ASP A 35 -1.50 -3.63 -23.57
CA ASP A 35 -1.70 -3.49 -25.00
C ASP A 35 -2.51 -4.71 -25.49
N ILE A 36 -3.82 -4.64 -25.33
CA ILE A 36 -4.72 -5.72 -25.76
C ILE A 36 -4.89 -5.60 -27.28
N GLU A 37 -4.16 -6.44 -28.03
CA GLU A 37 -4.14 -6.48 -29.50
C GLU A 37 -5.44 -7.02 -30.15
N GLN A 38 -6.34 -7.66 -29.39
CA GLN A 38 -7.42 -8.47 -29.98
C GLN A 38 -8.66 -7.70 -30.47
N ASP A 39 -8.93 -6.48 -29.97
CA ASP A 39 -9.92 -5.52 -30.51
C ASP A 39 -9.99 -4.32 -29.53
N VAL A 40 -9.76 -3.10 -30.01
CA VAL A 40 -9.75 -1.88 -29.18
C VAL A 40 -11.05 -1.72 -28.39
N ALA A 41 -12.20 -2.10 -28.95
CA ALA A 41 -13.49 -2.01 -28.26
C ALA A 41 -13.59 -2.99 -27.09
N SER A 42 -13.13 -4.23 -27.29
CA SER A 42 -13.02 -5.24 -26.24
C SER A 42 -12.06 -4.80 -25.12
N SER A 43 -10.93 -4.19 -25.47
CA SER A 43 -9.98 -3.59 -24.52
C SER A 43 -10.64 -2.48 -23.71
N LYS A 44 -11.34 -1.54 -24.36
CA LYS A 44 -12.09 -0.48 -23.66
C LYS A 44 -13.09 -1.05 -22.67
N LEU A 45 -13.81 -2.10 -23.03
CA LEU A 45 -14.84 -2.69 -22.19
C LEU A 45 -14.25 -3.34 -20.94
N ILE A 46 -13.14 -4.07 -21.07
CA ILE A 46 -12.42 -4.67 -19.93
C ILE A 46 -11.90 -3.57 -19.01
N ILE A 47 -11.30 -2.52 -19.57
CA ILE A 47 -10.78 -1.38 -18.80
C ILE A 47 -11.91 -0.65 -18.07
N GLN A 48 -13.03 -0.39 -18.74
CA GLN A 48 -14.18 0.31 -18.14
C GLN A 48 -14.84 -0.49 -17.03
N ASN A 49 -14.98 -1.81 -17.19
CA ASN A 49 -15.67 -2.66 -16.22
C ASN A 49 -14.80 -3.07 -15.03
N HIS A 50 -13.48 -3.22 -15.20
CA HIS A 50 -12.60 -3.80 -14.18
C HIS A 50 -11.51 -2.86 -13.64
N ILE A 51 -11.25 -1.73 -14.29
CA ILE A 51 -10.16 -0.81 -13.88
C ILE A 51 -10.73 0.57 -13.53
N HIS A 52 -11.64 1.10 -14.36
CA HIS A 52 -12.14 2.47 -14.19
C HIS A 52 -12.88 2.70 -12.87
N GLY A 53 -13.79 1.80 -12.49
CA GLY A 53 -14.54 1.90 -11.21
C GLY A 53 -13.69 1.63 -9.97
N ASP A 54 -12.59 0.89 -10.14
CA ASP A 54 -11.76 0.40 -9.03
C ASP A 54 -10.54 1.26 -8.77
N ILE A 55 -10.16 2.14 -9.70
CA ILE A 55 -8.91 2.90 -9.60
C ILE A 55 -8.83 3.77 -8.34
N GLN A 56 -9.94 4.42 -7.98
CA GLN A 56 -10.03 5.25 -6.77
C GLN A 56 -9.93 4.43 -5.49
N LYS A 57 -10.40 3.18 -5.51
CA LYS A 57 -10.33 2.27 -4.36
C LYS A 57 -8.91 1.74 -4.20
N ILE A 58 -8.30 1.33 -5.31
CA ILE A 58 -6.91 0.86 -5.34
C ILE A 58 -5.95 1.99 -4.96
N SER A 59 -6.21 3.22 -5.40
CA SER A 59 -5.40 4.40 -5.06
C SER A 59 -5.82 5.08 -3.75
N MET A 60 -6.79 4.51 -3.02
CA MET A 60 -7.32 5.08 -1.75
C MET A 60 -7.67 6.57 -1.84
N GLY A 61 -8.28 6.98 -2.96
CA GLY A 61 -8.66 8.36 -3.24
C GLY A 61 -7.51 9.29 -3.63
N LYS A 62 -6.27 8.77 -3.76
CA LYS A 62 -5.10 9.53 -4.22
C LYS A 62 -4.90 9.38 -5.74
N LEU A 63 -3.91 10.07 -6.28
CA LEU A 63 -3.54 9.98 -7.69
C LEU A 63 -3.07 8.56 -8.04
N ALA A 64 -3.58 8.00 -9.13
CA ALA A 64 -3.09 6.75 -9.70
C ALA A 64 -2.09 7.03 -10.84
N PHE A 65 -0.86 6.60 -10.66
CA PHE A 65 0.20 6.66 -11.67
C PHE A 65 0.12 5.41 -12.53
N ILE A 66 -0.05 5.59 -13.84
CA ILE A 66 -0.33 4.48 -14.77
C ILE A 66 0.63 4.54 -15.96
N ASN A 67 1.35 3.45 -16.17
CA ASN A 67 2.28 3.25 -17.29
C ASN A 67 1.54 3.07 -18.62
N PHE A 68 1.50 4.10 -19.46
CA PHE A 68 0.92 4.05 -20.80
C PHE A 68 1.98 3.95 -21.89
N THR A 69 1.84 2.97 -22.77
CA THR A 69 2.63 2.86 -24.01
C THR A 69 2.18 3.89 -25.05
N GLU A 70 3.03 4.18 -26.04
CA GLU A 70 2.64 5.06 -27.17
C GLU A 70 1.33 4.59 -27.83
N ASN A 71 1.16 3.28 -27.96
CA ASN A 71 -0.01 2.66 -28.55
C ASN A 71 -1.28 2.97 -27.74
N SER A 72 -1.22 2.80 -26.42
CA SER A 72 -2.33 3.15 -25.51
C SER A 72 -2.69 4.64 -25.59
N LEU A 73 -1.68 5.52 -25.70
CA LEU A 73 -1.89 6.95 -25.84
C LEU A 73 -2.53 7.34 -27.18
N ILE A 74 -2.16 6.69 -28.27
CA ILE A 74 -2.77 6.90 -29.61
C ILE A 74 -4.25 6.53 -29.59
N HIS A 75 -4.59 5.42 -28.93
CA HIS A 75 -5.96 4.92 -28.80
C HIS A 75 -6.81 5.66 -27.76
N LYS A 76 -6.27 6.70 -27.13
CA LYS A 76 -6.98 7.59 -26.20
C LYS A 76 -7.48 6.90 -24.94
N PHE A 77 -6.76 5.87 -24.46
CA PHE A 77 -7.12 5.17 -23.22
C PHE A 77 -7.12 6.06 -21.96
N PRO A 78 -6.18 7.01 -21.77
CA PRO A 78 -6.24 7.91 -20.62
C PRO A 78 -7.54 8.74 -20.53
N LEU A 79 -8.20 9.01 -21.67
CA LEU A 79 -9.47 9.77 -21.69
C LEU A 79 -10.65 9.03 -21.04
N MET A 80 -10.48 7.76 -20.70
CA MET A 80 -11.48 7.01 -19.93
C MET A 80 -11.49 7.44 -18.47
N PHE A 81 -10.39 7.97 -17.95
CA PHE A 81 -10.24 8.35 -16.54
C PHE A 81 -10.40 9.85 -16.37
N ASP A 82 -10.86 10.26 -15.19
CA ASP A 82 -10.85 11.66 -14.81
C ASP A 82 -9.38 12.14 -14.73
N LYS A 83 -9.09 13.27 -15.37
CA LYS A 83 -7.77 13.91 -15.38
C LYS A 83 -7.23 14.22 -13.99
N ASP A 84 -8.11 14.43 -13.00
CA ASP A 84 -7.73 14.75 -11.63
C ASP A 84 -7.45 13.50 -10.79
N THR A 85 -7.70 12.31 -11.35
CA THR A 85 -7.54 11.01 -10.67
C THR A 85 -6.29 10.24 -11.08
N ILE A 86 -5.69 10.56 -12.23
CA ILE A 86 -4.55 9.83 -12.78
C ILE A 86 -3.37 10.72 -13.14
N VAL A 87 -2.18 10.11 -13.17
CA VAL A 87 -0.98 10.63 -13.80
C VAL A 87 -0.58 9.67 -14.91
N ILE A 88 -0.38 10.20 -16.11
CA ILE A 88 0.04 9.42 -17.29
C ILE A 88 1.56 9.21 -17.20
N GLU A 89 2.01 8.00 -16.95
CA GLU A 89 3.44 7.64 -16.98
C GLU A 89 3.84 7.16 -18.37
N LEU A 90 4.82 7.81 -18.99
CA LEU A 90 5.28 7.51 -20.34
C LEU A 90 6.36 6.41 -20.31
N VAL A 91 6.07 5.23 -20.85
CA VAL A 91 7.00 4.07 -20.84
C VAL A 91 7.40 3.60 -22.24
N GLY A 92 8.58 2.96 -22.35
CA GLY A 92 9.00 2.25 -23.57
C GLY A 92 9.57 3.17 -24.66
N HIS A 93 10.21 4.27 -24.25
CA HIS A 93 10.73 5.28 -25.16
C HIS A 93 12.21 5.60 -24.88
N GLU A 94 13.08 5.41 -25.88
CA GLU A 94 14.50 5.79 -25.76
C GLU A 94 14.75 7.29 -26.00
N LYS A 95 13.86 7.97 -26.74
CA LYS A 95 13.97 9.41 -27.07
C LYS A 95 12.62 9.98 -27.55
N PRO A 96 12.40 11.29 -27.45
CA PRO A 96 11.17 11.90 -27.94
C PRO A 96 11.12 11.93 -29.47
N THR A 97 9.97 11.53 -30.02
CA THR A 97 9.67 11.66 -31.45
C THR A 97 8.72 12.81 -31.71
N LYS A 98 8.66 13.32 -32.96
CA LYS A 98 7.65 14.33 -33.35
C LYS A 98 6.22 13.85 -33.10
N LYS A 99 5.99 12.54 -33.20
CA LYS A 99 4.69 11.91 -32.95
C LYS A 99 4.38 11.91 -31.45
N LEU A 100 5.31 11.45 -30.62
CA LEU A 100 5.16 11.45 -29.15
C LEU A 100 4.93 12.87 -28.61
N LEU A 101 5.68 13.87 -29.09
CA LEU A 101 5.48 15.26 -28.68
C LEU A 101 4.06 15.77 -28.99
N LYS A 102 3.48 15.42 -30.15
CA LYS A 102 2.10 15.79 -30.48
C LYS A 102 1.09 15.14 -29.53
N ILE A 103 1.33 13.87 -29.17
CA ILE A 103 0.48 13.11 -28.24
C ILE A 103 0.54 13.72 -26.84
N ILE A 104 1.73 14.03 -26.33
CA ILE A 104 1.91 14.63 -24.99
C ILE A 104 1.23 16.00 -24.93
N LYS A 105 1.44 16.86 -25.95
CA LYS A 105 0.74 18.16 -26.04
C LYS A 105 -0.78 18.00 -26.00
N PHE A 106 -1.32 16.98 -26.66
CA PHE A 106 -2.76 16.71 -26.64
C PHE A 106 -3.27 16.45 -25.22
N TYR A 107 -2.61 15.59 -24.44
CA TYR A 107 -3.01 15.29 -23.06
C TYR A 107 -2.77 16.44 -22.10
N TYR A 108 -1.65 17.15 -22.26
CA TYR A 108 -1.37 18.37 -21.51
C TYR A 108 -2.48 19.43 -21.69
N HIS A 109 -2.89 19.69 -22.94
CA HIS A 109 -3.99 20.63 -23.22
C HIS A 109 -5.37 20.12 -22.76
N LYS A 110 -5.51 18.81 -22.48
CA LYS A 110 -6.69 18.23 -21.83
C LYS A 110 -6.64 18.31 -20.31
N GLY A 111 -5.54 18.80 -19.73
CA GLY A 111 -5.36 18.99 -18.29
C GLY A 111 -4.92 17.74 -17.54
N TYR A 112 -4.42 16.71 -18.23
CA TYR A 112 -3.82 15.56 -17.57
C TYR A 112 -2.43 15.89 -17.04
N LYS A 113 -2.10 15.33 -15.88
CA LYS A 113 -0.73 15.28 -15.39
C LYS A 113 0.06 14.20 -16.13
N ILE A 114 1.30 14.50 -16.48
CA ILE A 114 2.16 13.59 -17.24
C ILE A 114 3.50 13.43 -16.54
N ALA A 115 3.93 12.19 -16.38
CA ALA A 115 5.23 11.81 -15.86
C ALA A 115 6.08 11.14 -16.95
N LEU A 116 7.32 11.59 -17.12
CA LEU A 116 8.32 10.90 -17.92
C LEU A 116 9.04 9.88 -17.05
N THR A 117 9.05 8.61 -17.45
CA THR A 117 9.81 7.55 -16.77
C THR A 117 11.07 7.20 -17.56
N GLU A 118 11.92 6.32 -17.02
CA GLU A 118 13.14 5.84 -17.69
C GLU A 118 14.11 6.96 -18.10
N TYR A 119 14.12 8.09 -17.38
CA TYR A 119 14.90 9.26 -17.74
C TYR A 119 16.42 9.02 -17.65
N ASP A 120 17.12 9.18 -18.78
CA ASP A 120 18.54 8.88 -18.95
C ASP A 120 19.47 10.10 -18.79
N LEU A 121 18.93 11.24 -18.33
CA LEU A 121 19.59 12.55 -18.22
C LEU A 121 19.90 13.26 -19.54
N ALA A 122 19.54 12.69 -20.68
CA ALA A 122 19.92 13.25 -21.97
C ALA A 122 19.14 14.55 -22.29
N PRO A 123 19.79 15.56 -22.91
CA PRO A 123 19.12 16.82 -23.26
C PRO A 123 18.01 16.69 -24.30
N HIS A 124 17.93 15.57 -25.02
CA HIS A 124 16.91 15.38 -26.05
C HIS A 124 15.49 15.41 -25.46
N TRP A 125 15.32 15.07 -24.18
CA TRP A 125 14.05 15.09 -23.46
C TRP A 125 13.56 16.50 -23.12
N ASP A 126 14.43 17.51 -23.15
CA ASP A 126 14.09 18.87 -22.72
C ASP A 126 12.90 19.46 -23.50
N VAL A 127 12.66 18.98 -24.73
CA VAL A 127 11.50 19.35 -25.56
C VAL A 127 10.15 18.99 -24.93
N LEU A 128 10.13 18.02 -24.00
CA LEU A 128 8.92 17.58 -23.30
C LEU A 128 8.64 18.38 -22.02
N PHE A 129 9.65 19.00 -21.41
CA PHE A 129 9.52 19.68 -20.11
C PHE A 129 8.38 20.71 -20.03
N PRO A 130 8.04 21.49 -21.08
CA PRO A 130 6.90 22.40 -21.02
C PRO A 130 5.52 21.71 -20.91
N TYR A 131 5.45 20.39 -21.10
CA TYR A 131 4.20 19.64 -21.24
C TYR A 131 4.11 18.44 -20.28
N ILE A 132 5.03 18.33 -19.32
CA ILE A 132 5.04 17.27 -18.31
C ILE A 132 5.16 17.90 -16.92
N ASP A 133 4.75 17.15 -15.90
CA ASP A 133 4.71 17.60 -14.51
C ASP A 133 5.80 16.92 -13.68
N ILE A 134 6.15 15.69 -14.02
CA ILE A 134 7.04 14.84 -13.22
C ILE A 134 8.06 14.16 -14.13
N VAL A 135 9.30 14.04 -13.64
CA VAL A 135 10.32 13.15 -14.19
C VAL A 135 10.69 12.13 -13.12
N LYS A 136 10.54 10.85 -13.44
CA LYS A 136 10.94 9.72 -12.59
C LYS A 136 12.35 9.26 -12.97
N VAL A 137 13.17 9.08 -11.94
CA VAL A 137 14.59 8.71 -12.07
C VAL A 137 14.87 7.46 -11.26
N ASP A 138 15.28 6.40 -11.92
CA ASP A 138 15.79 5.17 -11.29
C ASP A 138 17.18 5.43 -10.70
N ILE A 139 17.26 5.54 -9.37
CA ILE A 139 18.52 5.84 -8.67
C ILE A 139 19.51 4.66 -8.67
N GLY A 140 19.04 3.45 -9.01
CA GLY A 140 19.89 2.29 -9.22
C GLY A 140 20.62 2.31 -10.55
N LYS A 141 20.10 3.06 -11.54
CA LYS A 141 20.71 3.24 -12.87
C LYS A 141 21.46 4.55 -13.00
N ILE A 142 21.01 5.60 -12.31
CA ILE A 142 21.51 6.96 -12.48
C ILE A 142 22.30 7.43 -11.26
N ASN A 143 23.53 7.91 -11.50
CA ASN A 143 24.30 8.61 -10.48
C ASN A 143 23.69 9.99 -10.21
N THR A 144 23.16 10.18 -9.01
CA THR A 144 22.47 11.41 -8.55
C THR A 144 23.32 12.67 -8.66
N LYS A 145 24.66 12.57 -8.59
CA LYS A 145 25.57 13.72 -8.78
C LYS A 145 25.48 14.31 -10.20
N ARG A 146 25.07 13.52 -11.18
CA ARG A 146 24.90 13.95 -12.59
C ARG A 146 23.54 14.59 -12.85
N LEU A 147 22.64 14.62 -11.87
CA LEU A 147 21.29 15.12 -12.03
C LEU A 147 21.22 16.65 -11.94
N LEU A 148 22.15 17.32 -11.24
CA LEU A 148 22.13 18.77 -11.02
C LEU A 148 21.94 19.61 -12.31
N PRO A 149 22.63 19.31 -13.44
CA PRO A 149 22.38 20.01 -14.69
C PRO A 149 20.97 19.77 -15.24
N ALA A 150 20.42 18.57 -15.09
CA ALA A 150 19.06 18.24 -15.52
C ALA A 150 18.00 18.94 -14.65
N VAL A 151 18.16 18.91 -13.32
CA VAL A 151 17.31 19.63 -12.36
C VAL A 151 17.24 21.12 -12.71
N THR A 152 18.38 21.72 -13.03
CA THR A 152 18.46 23.15 -13.38
C THR A 152 17.62 23.48 -14.62
N ARG A 153 17.62 22.60 -15.64
CA ARG A 153 16.81 22.78 -16.85
C ARG A 153 15.32 22.56 -16.58
N MET A 154 14.98 21.59 -15.73
CA MET A 154 13.61 21.26 -15.32
C MET A 154 12.95 22.35 -14.47
N LYS A 155 13.72 23.03 -13.61
CA LYS A 155 13.24 24.10 -12.73
C LYS A 155 12.53 25.24 -13.49
N LEU A 156 12.97 25.55 -14.71
CA LEU A 156 12.36 26.58 -15.56
C LEU A 156 10.92 26.26 -15.95
N PHE A 157 10.52 24.99 -15.87
CA PHE A 157 9.22 24.49 -16.27
C PHE A 157 8.40 23.96 -15.09
N ASN A 158 8.87 24.14 -13.84
CA ASN A 158 8.25 23.59 -12.63
C ASN A 158 8.04 22.08 -12.67
N VAL A 159 8.91 21.34 -13.36
CA VAL A 159 8.88 19.88 -13.41
C VAL A 159 9.42 19.32 -12.11
N ALA A 160 8.60 18.55 -11.40
CA ALA A 160 8.99 17.85 -10.18
C ALA A 160 9.82 16.59 -10.50
N ILE A 161 10.65 16.17 -9.55
CA ILE A 161 11.51 15.00 -9.72
C ILE A 161 11.14 13.94 -8.69
N ALA A 162 10.90 12.73 -9.19
CA ALA A 162 10.57 11.56 -8.40
C ALA A 162 11.71 10.54 -8.46
N ALA A 163 12.13 10.03 -7.31
CA ALA A 163 13.12 8.95 -7.22
C ALA A 163 12.40 7.61 -7.19
N GLU A 164 12.81 6.69 -8.06
CA GLU A 164 12.36 5.30 -8.06
C GLU A 164 13.43 4.40 -7.43
N LYS A 165 12.99 3.29 -6.84
CA LYS A 165 13.86 2.30 -6.16
C LYS A 165 14.66 2.89 -5.00
N VAL A 166 14.02 3.75 -4.21
CA VAL A 166 14.58 4.23 -2.95
C VAL A 166 14.44 3.13 -1.90
N GLU A 167 15.55 2.51 -1.51
CA GLU A 167 15.55 1.35 -0.62
C GLU A 167 15.73 1.71 0.85
N THR A 168 16.37 2.84 1.15
CA THR A 168 16.71 3.23 2.54
C THR A 168 16.33 4.68 2.85
N LYS A 169 16.03 4.96 4.13
CA LYS A 169 15.76 6.34 4.59
C LYS A 169 16.95 7.29 4.34
N HIS A 170 18.18 6.78 4.45
CA HIS A 170 19.39 7.55 4.16
C HIS A 170 19.47 7.97 2.69
N GLN A 171 19.15 7.07 1.76
CA GLN A 171 19.05 7.42 0.33
C GLN A 171 18.01 8.52 0.14
N LYS A 172 16.81 8.38 0.73
CA LYS A 172 15.76 9.41 0.67
C LYS A 172 16.28 10.76 1.15
N GLN A 173 16.94 10.82 2.31
CA GLN A 173 17.46 12.09 2.86
C GLN A 173 18.50 12.73 1.94
N THR A 174 19.41 11.94 1.37
CA THR A 174 20.39 12.41 0.39
C THR A 174 19.69 12.97 -0.87
N LEU A 175 18.63 12.32 -1.33
CA LEU A 175 17.89 12.73 -2.53
C LEU A 175 17.09 14.02 -2.31
N VAL A 176 16.56 14.26 -1.11
CA VAL A 176 15.95 15.55 -0.73
C VAL A 176 16.96 16.68 -0.92
N GLU A 177 18.20 16.50 -0.45
CA GLU A 177 19.27 17.51 -0.60
C GLU A 177 19.65 17.78 -2.07
N VAL A 178 19.53 16.77 -2.93
CA VAL A 178 19.75 16.89 -4.38
C VAL A 178 18.59 17.64 -5.06
N GLY A 179 17.42 17.72 -4.43
CA GLY A 179 16.23 18.42 -4.92
C GLY A 179 15.14 17.51 -5.49
N PHE A 180 15.10 16.24 -5.07
CA PHE A 180 13.96 15.37 -5.36
C PHE A 180 12.75 15.74 -4.52
N ASN A 181 11.56 15.72 -5.14
CA ASN A 181 10.29 16.06 -4.51
C ASN A 181 9.53 14.82 -4.02
N TYR A 182 9.62 13.73 -4.77
CA TYR A 182 8.88 12.50 -4.52
C TYR A 182 9.79 11.27 -4.47
N PHE A 183 9.37 10.25 -3.74
CA PHE A 183 10.15 9.06 -3.44
C PHE A 183 9.26 7.82 -3.53
N GLN A 184 9.73 6.81 -4.25
CA GLN A 184 9.09 5.53 -4.43
C GLN A 184 10.11 4.40 -4.22
N GLY A 185 9.76 3.43 -3.38
CA GLY A 185 10.59 2.27 -3.06
C GLY A 185 10.41 1.81 -1.61
N TYR A 186 11.17 0.82 -1.16
CA TYR A 186 10.96 0.15 0.14
C TYR A 186 11.49 0.90 1.37
N PHE A 187 12.02 2.12 1.21
CA PHE A 187 12.61 2.88 2.30
C PHE A 187 11.67 3.13 3.49
N TYR A 188 10.35 3.16 3.27
CA TYR A 188 9.35 3.33 4.33
C TYR A 188 8.92 2.01 4.98
N HIS A 189 9.32 0.85 4.45
CA HIS A 189 9.19 -0.47 5.10
C HIS A 189 10.40 -0.82 5.96
N GLN A 190 11.46 -0.01 5.96
CA GLN A 190 12.63 -0.28 6.77
C GLN A 190 12.48 0.31 8.18
N PRO A 191 12.57 -0.51 9.24
CA PRO A 191 12.66 0.00 10.59
C PRO A 191 13.96 0.77 10.77
N GLU A 192 13.88 1.93 11.42
CA GLU A 192 15.08 2.65 11.83
C GLU A 192 15.48 2.11 13.20
N ILE A 193 16.28 1.04 13.23
CA ILE A 193 16.59 0.35 14.48
C ILE A 193 17.39 1.30 15.39
N ILE A 194 16.74 1.80 16.45
CA ILE A 194 17.39 2.61 17.48
C ILE A 194 17.77 1.69 18.64
N ALA A 195 19.02 1.24 18.67
CA ALA A 195 19.52 0.37 19.73
C ALA A 195 19.42 1.05 21.12
N GLY A 196 18.86 0.33 22.10
CA GLY A 196 18.78 0.79 23.49
C GLY A 196 17.67 1.80 23.79
N GLN A 197 16.75 2.07 22.86
CA GLN A 197 15.60 2.93 23.11
C GLN A 197 14.57 2.22 24.00
N ALA A 198 14.27 2.80 25.16
CA ALA A 198 13.12 2.38 25.95
C ALA A 198 11.83 2.77 25.22
N LEU A 199 10.87 1.85 25.12
CA LEU A 199 9.56 2.13 24.55
C LEU A 199 8.85 3.20 25.39
N ALA A 200 8.25 4.17 24.71
CA ALA A 200 7.39 5.14 25.38
C ALA A 200 6.23 4.41 26.06
N PRO A 201 5.78 4.84 27.27
CA PRO A 201 4.73 4.16 28.03
C PRO A 201 3.46 3.88 27.23
N VAL A 202 3.03 4.82 26.37
CA VAL A 202 1.88 4.66 25.48
C VAL A 202 2.07 3.49 24.51
N LYS A 203 3.25 3.35 23.91
CA LYS A 203 3.54 2.24 23.00
C LYS A 203 3.55 0.90 23.73
N THR A 204 4.08 0.86 24.95
CA THR A 204 4.03 -0.33 25.82
C THR A 204 2.59 -0.72 26.16
N GLN A 205 1.74 0.26 26.50
CA GLN A 205 0.33 0.02 26.79
C GLN A 205 -0.43 -0.51 25.55
N MET A 206 -0.13 0.01 24.35
CA MET A 206 -0.74 -0.47 23.10
C MET A 206 -0.26 -1.87 22.72
N LEU A 207 1.00 -2.20 23.01
CA LEU A 207 1.50 -3.58 22.88
C LEU A 207 0.79 -4.54 23.84
N GLN A 208 0.53 -4.12 25.08
CA GLN A 208 -0.27 -4.92 26.02
C GLN A 208 -1.70 -5.08 25.52
N LEU A 209 -2.32 -4.02 24.99
CA LEU A 209 -3.66 -4.09 24.41
C LEU A 209 -3.71 -5.06 23.22
N LEU A 210 -2.72 -5.01 22.33
CA LEU A 210 -2.56 -6.00 21.25
C LEU A 210 -2.37 -7.40 21.82
N SER A 211 -1.55 -7.56 22.86
CA SER A 211 -1.30 -8.85 23.51
C SER A 211 -2.61 -9.52 23.97
N GLU A 212 -3.51 -8.74 24.58
CA GLU A 212 -4.81 -9.25 25.03
C GLU A 212 -5.66 -9.77 23.88
N THR A 213 -5.52 -9.19 22.69
CA THR A 213 -6.20 -9.67 21.48
C THR A 213 -5.72 -11.03 20.98
N PHE A 214 -4.75 -11.69 21.63
CA PHE A 214 -4.36 -13.08 21.34
C PHE A 214 -4.93 -14.11 22.32
N ASN A 215 -5.47 -13.66 23.46
CA ASN A 215 -6.03 -14.57 24.46
C ASN A 215 -7.37 -15.15 23.97
N TYR A 216 -7.58 -16.45 24.16
CA TYR A 216 -8.86 -17.11 23.85
C TYR A 216 -9.38 -17.86 25.08
N PRO A 217 -10.48 -17.43 25.71
CA PRO A 217 -11.33 -16.28 25.33
C PRO A 217 -10.64 -14.92 25.63
N LEU A 218 -11.14 -13.86 24.97
CA LEU A 218 -10.71 -12.47 25.20
C LEU A 218 -11.03 -12.04 26.64
N ASN A 219 -10.07 -11.42 27.32
CA ASN A 219 -10.30 -10.84 28.64
C ASN A 219 -10.88 -9.43 28.53
N TYR A 220 -12.21 -9.33 28.56
CA TYR A 220 -12.93 -8.07 28.41
C TYR A 220 -12.63 -7.07 29.52
N GLU A 221 -12.43 -7.53 30.76
CA GLU A 221 -12.08 -6.69 31.89
C GLU A 221 -10.72 -6.02 31.69
N THR A 222 -9.69 -6.78 31.29
CA THR A 222 -8.36 -6.22 31.01
C THR A 222 -8.39 -5.25 29.81
N VAL A 223 -9.08 -5.61 28.72
CA VAL A 223 -9.22 -4.73 27.55
C VAL A 223 -9.92 -3.42 27.93
N ALA A 224 -11.00 -3.48 28.72
CA ALA A 224 -11.71 -2.31 29.20
C ALA A 224 -10.87 -1.47 30.15
N GLU A 225 -10.11 -2.10 31.05
CA GLU A 225 -9.18 -1.40 31.93
C GLU A 225 -8.14 -0.64 31.10
N ILE A 226 -7.43 -1.29 30.18
CA ILE A 226 -6.41 -0.65 29.34
C ILE A 226 -7.00 0.53 28.54
N ILE A 227 -8.14 0.33 27.88
CA ILE A 227 -8.78 1.36 27.05
C ILE A 227 -9.35 2.51 27.91
N SER A 228 -9.82 2.24 29.13
CA SER A 228 -10.39 3.28 30.01
C SER A 228 -9.38 4.32 30.49
N HIS A 229 -8.08 4.02 30.42
CA HIS A 229 -7.01 4.96 30.75
C HIS A 229 -6.86 6.08 29.70
N ASP A 230 -7.43 5.92 28.51
CA ASP A 230 -7.45 6.94 27.46
C ASP A 230 -8.86 7.13 26.89
N VAL A 231 -9.44 8.31 27.14
CA VAL A 231 -10.77 8.68 26.67
C VAL A 231 -10.86 8.62 25.14
N ASN A 232 -9.78 8.94 24.42
CA ASN A 232 -9.76 8.88 22.95
C ASN A 232 -9.85 7.45 22.44
N LEU A 233 -9.20 6.48 23.12
CA LEU A 233 -9.32 5.07 22.78
C LEU A 233 -10.76 4.57 22.98
N THR A 234 -11.36 4.94 24.11
CA THR A 234 -12.75 4.58 24.42
C THR A 234 -13.72 5.14 23.37
N VAL A 235 -13.60 6.44 23.06
CA VAL A 235 -14.45 7.10 22.06
C VAL A 235 -14.19 6.55 20.65
N GLY A 236 -12.94 6.30 20.28
CA GLY A 236 -12.55 5.73 18.99
C GLY A 236 -13.16 4.35 18.78
N LEU A 237 -13.03 3.46 19.76
CA LEU A 237 -13.63 2.12 19.70
C LEU A 237 -15.15 2.20 19.55
N LEU A 238 -15.83 2.99 20.38
CA LEU A 238 -17.28 3.12 20.33
C LEU A 238 -17.75 3.73 19.01
N LYS A 239 -17.04 4.71 18.45
CA LYS A 239 -17.33 5.25 17.11
C LYS A 239 -17.21 4.18 16.03
N MET A 240 -16.15 3.38 16.05
CA MET A 240 -15.96 2.26 15.09
C MET A 240 -17.10 1.23 15.21
N VAL A 241 -17.46 0.86 16.44
CA VAL A 241 -18.56 -0.06 16.72
C VAL A 241 -19.90 0.50 16.21
N ASN A 242 -20.20 1.76 16.50
CA ASN A 242 -21.44 2.41 16.10
C ASN A 242 -21.55 2.64 14.58
N ASN A 243 -20.42 2.91 13.90
CA ASN A 243 -20.38 3.01 12.43
C ASN A 243 -20.72 1.68 11.74
N VAL A 244 -20.37 0.53 12.34
CA VAL A 244 -20.78 -0.78 11.81
C VAL A 244 -22.18 -1.17 12.27
N ALA A 245 -22.65 -0.61 13.38
CA ALA A 245 -23.99 -0.84 13.90
C ALA A 245 -25.09 -0.02 13.19
N THR A 246 -24.80 0.60 12.04
CA THR A 246 -25.76 1.39 11.23
C THR A 246 -27.05 0.62 10.99
N GLY A 247 -28.08 0.92 11.78
CA GLY A 247 -29.36 0.18 11.82
C GLY A 247 -29.87 -0.11 13.24
N THR A 248 -29.02 0.01 14.26
CA THR A 248 -29.42 -0.17 15.67
C THR A 248 -30.03 1.12 16.21
N ARG A 249 -31.21 1.05 16.85
CA ARG A 249 -31.88 2.22 17.46
C ARG A 249 -31.18 2.75 18.72
N VAL A 250 -30.21 1.99 19.25
CA VAL A 250 -29.54 2.27 20.52
C VAL A 250 -28.04 2.42 20.26
N GLU A 251 -27.49 3.56 20.66
CA GLU A 251 -26.07 3.83 20.65
C GLU A 251 -25.33 2.87 21.59
N ILE A 252 -24.23 2.28 21.10
CA ILE A 252 -23.37 1.43 21.90
C ILE A 252 -22.44 2.31 22.72
N THR A 253 -22.50 2.18 24.05
CA THR A 253 -21.81 3.07 25.01
C THR A 253 -20.76 2.36 25.87
N SER A 254 -20.65 1.03 25.76
CA SER A 254 -19.70 0.24 26.55
C SER A 254 -19.09 -0.92 25.77
N LEU A 255 -17.91 -1.36 26.22
CA LEU A 255 -17.19 -2.51 25.66
C LEU A 255 -17.95 -3.83 25.80
N LYS A 256 -18.65 -4.06 26.92
CA LYS A 256 -19.49 -5.25 27.11
C LYS A 256 -20.67 -5.28 26.13
N GLN A 257 -21.28 -4.12 25.88
CA GLN A 257 -22.34 -4.00 24.88
C GLN A 257 -21.79 -4.19 23.45
N ALA A 258 -20.60 -3.65 23.16
CA ALA A 258 -19.92 -3.87 21.88
C ALA A 258 -19.59 -5.35 21.65
N ALA A 259 -19.07 -6.05 22.65
CA ALA A 259 -18.78 -7.49 22.60
C ALA A 259 -20.06 -8.31 22.33
N ALA A 260 -21.14 -8.02 23.06
CA ALA A 260 -22.41 -8.72 22.89
C ALA A 260 -23.04 -8.48 21.52
N TYR A 261 -22.86 -7.28 20.95
CA TYR A 261 -23.39 -6.92 19.64
C TYR A 261 -22.57 -7.45 18.46
N LEU A 262 -21.23 -7.31 18.52
CA LEU A 262 -20.33 -7.63 17.42
C LEU A 262 -19.85 -9.09 17.42
N GLY A 263 -19.82 -9.72 18.59
CA GLY A 263 -19.06 -10.94 18.84
C GLY A 263 -17.59 -10.67 19.15
N GLU A 264 -16.93 -11.67 19.73
CA GLU A 264 -15.56 -11.57 20.24
C GLU A 264 -14.54 -11.28 19.13
N ASP A 265 -14.65 -11.96 17.97
CA ASP A 265 -13.69 -11.83 16.87
C ASP A 265 -13.68 -10.42 16.26
N LYS A 266 -14.85 -9.82 16.06
CA LYS A 266 -14.94 -8.45 15.55
C LYS A 266 -14.45 -7.42 16.55
N LEU A 267 -14.73 -7.62 17.83
CA LEU A 267 -14.22 -6.74 18.87
C LEU A 267 -12.68 -6.81 18.92
N ARG A 268 -12.12 -8.01 18.85
CA ARG A 268 -10.68 -8.26 18.77
C ARG A 268 -10.06 -7.47 17.62
N GLN A 269 -10.64 -7.54 16.42
CA GLN A 269 -10.19 -6.74 15.26
C GLN A 269 -10.18 -5.24 15.55
N PHE A 270 -11.25 -4.69 16.12
CA PHE A 270 -11.33 -3.24 16.40
C PHE A 270 -10.36 -2.78 17.47
N VAL A 271 -10.16 -3.59 18.51
CA VAL A 271 -9.16 -3.32 19.54
C VAL A 271 -7.76 -3.33 18.92
N SER A 272 -7.44 -4.29 18.06
CA SER A 272 -6.14 -4.33 17.39
C SER A 272 -5.90 -3.14 16.46
N ILE A 273 -6.92 -2.72 15.68
CA ILE A 273 -6.83 -1.55 14.78
C ILE A 273 -6.57 -0.28 15.60
N LEU A 274 -7.31 -0.09 16.68
CA LEU A 274 -7.19 1.07 17.55
C LEU A 274 -5.83 1.12 18.25
N ALA A 275 -5.33 -0.02 18.72
CA ALA A 275 -4.00 -0.09 19.31
C ALA A 275 -2.92 0.27 18.27
N LEU A 276 -3.05 -0.23 17.04
CA LEU A 276 -2.12 0.05 15.95
C LEU A 276 -2.10 1.55 15.58
N SER A 277 -3.27 2.21 15.52
CA SER A 277 -3.33 3.63 15.17
C SER A 277 -2.66 4.55 16.19
N LYS A 278 -2.45 4.09 17.43
CA LYS A 278 -1.66 4.82 18.44
C LYS A 278 -0.17 4.43 18.45
N LEU A 279 0.22 3.39 17.73
CA LEU A 279 1.64 3.06 17.49
C LEU A 279 2.23 3.88 16.35
N THR A 280 1.40 4.43 15.47
CA THR A 280 1.82 5.18 14.29
C THR A 280 2.16 6.62 14.59
N SER A 281 3.15 7.15 13.88
CA SER A 281 3.39 8.58 13.70
C SER A 281 2.96 9.02 12.30
N ASP A 282 2.94 10.34 12.06
CA ASP A 282 2.67 10.93 10.72
C ASP A 282 3.50 10.29 9.61
N THR A 283 4.72 9.85 9.94
CA THR A 283 5.68 9.23 9.02
C THR A 283 5.41 7.76 8.70
N THR A 284 4.50 7.09 9.41
CA THR A 284 4.20 5.65 9.27
C THR A 284 2.76 5.37 8.86
N ASP A 285 2.04 6.40 8.40
CA ASP A 285 0.63 6.26 8.00
C ASP A 285 0.45 5.25 6.86
N GLU A 286 1.27 5.32 5.81
CA GLU A 286 1.24 4.35 4.71
C GLU A 286 1.50 2.91 5.18
N VAL A 287 2.44 2.76 6.11
CA VAL A 287 2.81 1.47 6.72
C VAL A 287 1.61 0.89 7.47
N CYS A 288 0.84 1.73 8.16
CA CYS A 288 -0.39 1.33 8.84
C CYS A 288 -1.49 0.92 7.87
N LYS A 289 -1.73 1.72 6.84
CA LYS A 289 -2.72 1.41 5.79
C LYS A 289 -2.40 0.07 5.13
N GLN A 290 -1.14 -0.19 4.83
CA GLN A 290 -0.71 -1.47 4.29
C GLN A 290 -0.89 -2.63 5.29
N ALA A 291 -0.59 -2.44 6.57
CA ALA A 291 -0.79 -3.47 7.60
C ALA A 291 -2.27 -3.87 7.73
N LEU A 292 -3.17 -2.89 7.71
CA LEU A 292 -4.62 -3.10 7.76
C LEU A 292 -5.11 -3.87 6.54
N ILE A 293 -4.68 -3.48 5.34
CA ILE A 293 -5.03 -4.17 4.11
C ILE A 293 -4.49 -5.60 4.12
N THR A 294 -3.25 -5.79 4.56
CA THR A 294 -2.64 -7.12 4.72
C THR A 294 -3.46 -7.98 5.68
N GLY A 295 -3.80 -7.48 6.87
CA GLY A 295 -4.64 -8.20 7.83
C GLY A 295 -6.01 -8.56 7.27
N LYS A 296 -6.67 -7.62 6.60
CA LYS A 296 -7.99 -7.85 6.01
C LYS A 296 -7.96 -8.88 4.88
N MET A 297 -6.95 -8.81 4.01
CA MET A 297 -6.73 -9.79 2.95
C MET A 297 -6.41 -11.17 3.53
N MET A 298 -5.46 -11.26 4.48
CA MET A 298 -5.12 -12.53 5.11
C MET A 298 -6.35 -13.17 5.77
N PHE A 299 -7.19 -12.39 6.45
CA PHE A 299 -8.46 -12.89 7.00
C PHE A 299 -9.36 -13.48 5.91
N ALA A 300 -9.61 -12.75 4.81
CA ALA A 300 -10.47 -13.21 3.73
C ALA A 300 -9.92 -14.42 2.96
N LEU A 301 -8.61 -14.45 2.73
CA LEU A 301 -7.92 -15.56 2.05
C LEU A 301 -7.80 -16.80 2.95
N SER A 302 -7.78 -16.60 4.27
CA SER A 302 -7.70 -17.72 5.21
C SER A 302 -8.96 -18.58 5.25
N ASP A 303 -10.12 -18.11 4.82
CA ASP A 303 -11.33 -18.95 4.75
C ASP A 303 -11.28 -19.98 3.59
N LYS A 304 -10.19 -20.01 2.83
CA LYS A 304 -10.06 -20.82 1.61
C LYS A 304 -9.02 -21.92 1.76
N GLY A 305 -9.37 -23.10 1.25
CA GLY A 305 -8.45 -24.22 1.08
C GLY A 305 -7.68 -24.56 2.36
N VAL A 306 -6.36 -24.70 2.24
CA VAL A 306 -5.47 -25.12 3.33
C VAL A 306 -5.34 -24.07 4.45
N PHE A 307 -5.59 -22.80 4.15
CA PHE A 307 -5.42 -21.70 5.10
C PHE A 307 -6.52 -21.63 6.16
N LYS A 308 -7.62 -22.39 6.01
CA LYS A 308 -8.72 -22.43 6.98
C LYS A 308 -8.25 -22.82 8.39
N SER A 309 -7.21 -23.65 8.45
CA SER A 309 -6.55 -24.07 9.69
C SER A 309 -5.85 -22.95 10.47
N VAL A 310 -5.57 -21.80 9.83
CA VAL A 310 -4.88 -20.66 10.44
C VAL A 310 -5.75 -19.39 10.46
N SER A 311 -7.04 -19.52 10.16
CA SER A 311 -7.97 -18.38 10.00
C SER A 311 -8.08 -17.52 11.27
N ASP A 312 -8.09 -18.14 12.45
CA ASP A 312 -8.15 -17.46 13.75
C ASP A 312 -6.99 -16.45 13.95
N PHE A 313 -5.83 -16.69 13.33
CA PHE A 313 -4.63 -15.86 13.49
C PHE A 313 -4.33 -14.97 12.28
N ALA A 314 -5.02 -15.18 11.16
CA ALA A 314 -4.69 -14.56 9.88
C ALA A 314 -4.79 -13.03 9.92
N PHE A 315 -5.88 -12.49 10.47
CA PHE A 315 -6.08 -11.04 10.56
C PHE A 315 -4.97 -10.35 11.34
N ILE A 316 -4.72 -10.80 12.57
CA ILE A 316 -3.80 -10.10 13.46
C ILE A 316 -2.35 -10.30 13.01
N THR A 317 -2.01 -11.44 12.42
CA THR A 317 -0.67 -11.63 11.84
C THR A 317 -0.41 -10.64 10.72
N GLY A 318 -1.38 -10.45 9.81
CA GLY A 318 -1.24 -9.44 8.76
C GLY A 318 -1.16 -8.03 9.32
N LEU A 319 -1.92 -7.72 10.37
CA LEU A 319 -1.87 -6.44 11.05
C LEU A 319 -0.51 -6.16 11.72
N LEU A 320 0.09 -7.19 12.33
CA LEU A 320 1.39 -7.09 13.00
C LEU A 320 2.58 -7.11 12.03
N SER A 321 2.37 -7.43 10.75
CA SER A 321 3.43 -7.51 9.74
C SER A 321 4.29 -6.24 9.63
N ALA A 322 3.74 -5.09 10.01
CA ALA A 322 4.41 -3.80 9.91
C ALA A 322 4.86 -3.21 11.27
N ILE A 323 4.68 -3.94 12.36
CA ILE A 323 4.95 -3.42 13.72
C ILE A 323 6.42 -3.08 13.95
N GLU A 324 7.33 -3.80 13.28
CA GLU A 324 8.78 -3.56 13.31
C GLU A 324 9.10 -2.11 12.92
N VAL A 325 8.45 -1.64 11.86
CA VAL A 325 8.64 -0.30 11.31
C VAL A 325 8.05 0.76 12.23
N MET A 326 6.84 0.53 12.75
CA MET A 326 6.14 1.47 13.64
C MET A 326 6.85 1.66 15.00
N LEU A 327 7.45 0.58 15.50
CA LEU A 327 8.20 0.59 16.75
C LEU A 327 9.67 0.92 16.57
N SER A 328 10.20 0.86 15.33
CA SER A 328 11.62 1.08 15.05
C SER A 328 12.51 0.14 15.89
N MET A 329 12.03 -1.10 16.04
CA MET A 329 12.60 -2.15 16.89
C MET A 329 12.53 -3.47 16.13
N PRO A 330 13.56 -4.35 16.20
CA PRO A 330 13.52 -5.64 15.51
C PRO A 330 12.34 -6.50 15.94
N MET A 331 11.72 -7.23 14.99
CA MET A 331 10.56 -8.08 15.27
C MET A 331 10.87 -9.10 16.39
N ALA A 332 12.07 -9.68 16.37
CA ALA A 332 12.54 -10.62 17.38
C ALA A 332 12.62 -10.04 18.81
N GLU A 333 12.78 -8.73 18.97
CA GLU A 333 12.74 -8.06 20.28
C GLU A 333 11.30 -7.72 20.67
N ILE A 334 10.47 -7.30 19.70
CA ILE A 334 9.04 -6.97 19.93
C ILE A 334 8.31 -8.19 20.50
N VAL A 335 8.47 -9.36 19.89
CA VAL A 335 7.79 -10.60 20.34
C VAL A 335 8.21 -11.05 21.75
N LYS A 336 9.37 -10.62 22.26
CA LYS A 336 9.77 -10.87 23.66
C LYS A 336 8.99 -9.99 24.64
N THR A 337 8.58 -8.80 24.21
CA THR A 337 7.80 -7.86 25.02
C THR A 337 6.29 -8.12 24.96
N MET A 338 5.85 -8.81 23.91
CA MET A 338 4.46 -9.17 23.66
C MET A 338 4.41 -10.67 23.30
N PRO A 339 4.23 -11.58 24.27
CA PRO A 339 4.21 -13.01 24.00
C PRO A 339 3.04 -13.36 23.09
N LEU A 340 3.35 -13.81 21.88
CA LEU A 340 2.39 -14.21 20.85
C LEU A 340 2.17 -15.72 20.87
N ALA A 341 1.06 -16.16 20.27
CA ALA A 341 0.88 -17.56 19.96
C ALA A 341 2.01 -18.03 19.01
N GLN A 342 2.55 -19.23 19.25
CA GLN A 342 3.68 -19.78 18.48
C GLN A 342 3.48 -19.72 16.94
N PRO A 343 2.28 -19.96 16.37
CA PRO A 343 2.06 -19.81 14.93
C PRO A 343 2.30 -18.38 14.42
N ILE A 344 1.88 -17.36 15.19
CA ILE A 344 2.05 -15.94 14.84
C ILE A 344 3.53 -15.57 14.91
N GLU A 345 4.22 -15.93 16.00
CA GLU A 345 5.66 -15.66 16.14
C GLU A 345 6.46 -16.31 15.00
N SER A 346 6.14 -17.56 14.65
CA SER A 346 6.80 -18.28 13.56
C SER A 346 6.55 -17.62 12.20
N ALA A 347 5.35 -17.10 11.97
CA ALA A 347 5.01 -16.37 10.76
C ALA A 347 5.75 -15.02 10.66
N LEU A 348 5.76 -14.23 11.74
CA LEU A 348 6.35 -12.89 11.74
C LEU A 348 7.87 -12.87 11.78
N VAL A 349 8.50 -13.81 12.49
CA VAL A 349 9.97 -13.83 12.66
C VAL A 349 10.66 -14.72 11.63
N LYS A 350 10.06 -15.86 11.29
CA LYS A 350 10.69 -16.89 10.44
C LYS A 350 10.02 -17.05 9.09
N HIS A 351 8.92 -16.34 8.83
CA HIS A 351 8.08 -16.53 7.64
C HIS A 351 7.68 -18.02 7.44
N ALA A 352 7.49 -18.74 8.55
CA ALA A 352 7.32 -20.19 8.54
C ALA A 352 5.87 -20.64 8.78
N GLY A 353 5.55 -21.84 8.30
CA GLY A 353 4.22 -22.44 8.42
C GLY A 353 3.20 -21.82 7.45
N LEU A 354 1.96 -22.33 7.48
CA LEU A 354 0.88 -21.87 6.59
C LEU A 354 0.58 -20.38 6.77
N LEU A 355 0.70 -19.87 7.99
CA LEU A 355 0.45 -18.47 8.31
C LEU A 355 1.56 -17.55 7.78
N GLY A 356 2.83 -17.97 7.84
CA GLY A 356 3.94 -17.27 7.20
C GLY A 356 3.84 -17.29 5.67
N GLN A 357 3.46 -18.42 5.08
CA GLN A 357 3.22 -18.53 3.63
C GLN A 357 2.09 -17.61 3.16
N LEU A 358 1.00 -17.53 3.93
CA LEU A 358 -0.10 -16.61 3.65
C LEU A 358 0.33 -15.14 3.75
N LEU A 359 1.15 -14.80 4.76
CA LEU A 359 1.71 -13.47 4.94
C LEU A 359 2.59 -13.07 3.74
N ASP A 360 3.50 -13.94 3.32
CA ASP A 360 4.40 -13.72 2.18
C ASP A 360 3.62 -13.53 0.88
N LEU A 361 2.66 -14.42 0.61
CA LEU A 361 1.82 -14.32 -0.57
C LEU A 361 1.04 -13.00 -0.60
N THR A 362 0.45 -12.62 0.54
CA THR A 362 -0.37 -11.40 0.63
C THR A 362 0.48 -10.14 0.47
N THR A 363 1.62 -10.06 1.16
CA THR A 363 2.50 -8.89 1.10
C THR A 363 3.16 -8.74 -0.28
N SER A 364 3.63 -9.83 -0.88
CA SER A 364 4.17 -9.82 -2.25
C SER A 364 3.11 -9.41 -3.27
N TYR A 365 1.87 -9.87 -3.12
CA TYR A 365 0.77 -9.45 -3.98
C TYR A 365 0.52 -7.93 -3.89
N ILE A 366 0.38 -7.39 -2.68
CA ILE A 366 0.10 -5.96 -2.46
C ILE A 366 1.22 -5.08 -3.07
N LEU A 367 2.48 -5.45 -2.81
CA LEU A 367 3.66 -4.68 -3.25
C LEU A 367 4.06 -4.92 -4.71
N GLY A 368 3.46 -5.92 -5.35
CA GLY A 368 3.75 -6.31 -6.74
C GLY A 368 5.09 -6.99 -6.92
N HIS A 369 5.56 -7.72 -5.89
CA HIS A 369 6.75 -8.56 -5.94
C HIS A 369 6.44 -9.90 -6.61
N GLU A 370 7.27 -10.29 -7.58
CA GLU A 370 7.15 -11.60 -8.21
C GLU A 370 7.74 -12.72 -7.34
N ASN A 371 8.81 -12.41 -6.59
CA ASN A 371 9.50 -13.37 -5.73
C ASN A 371 8.97 -13.31 -4.29
N LEU A 372 8.77 -14.47 -3.70
CA LEU A 372 8.44 -14.61 -2.29
C LEU A 372 9.70 -14.64 -1.41
N THR A 373 9.57 -14.20 -0.16
CA THR A 373 10.62 -14.24 0.86
C THR A 373 11.06 -15.67 1.19
N THR A 374 10.12 -16.62 1.23
CA THR A 374 10.40 -18.04 1.52
C THR A 374 10.90 -18.88 0.33
N ASN A 375 11.24 -18.24 -0.80
CA ASN A 375 11.47 -18.81 -2.13
C ASN A 375 10.18 -19.19 -2.88
N GLY A 376 10.21 -19.06 -4.20
CA GLY A 376 9.08 -19.33 -5.11
C GLY A 376 8.54 -18.07 -5.77
N ASN A 377 7.75 -18.25 -6.83
CA ASN A 377 7.08 -17.16 -7.52
C ASN A 377 5.64 -17.00 -7.01
N LEU A 378 5.15 -15.75 -6.91
CA LEU A 378 3.79 -15.44 -6.48
C LEU A 378 2.72 -16.21 -7.27
N ASN A 379 2.86 -16.30 -8.60
CA ASN A 379 1.90 -16.99 -9.45
C ASN A 379 1.89 -18.51 -9.20
N GLU A 380 3.07 -19.10 -8.98
CA GLU A 380 3.20 -20.52 -8.66
C GLU A 380 2.56 -20.83 -7.31
N SER A 381 2.78 -19.99 -6.30
CA SER A 381 2.16 -20.17 -4.98
C SER A 381 0.65 -19.97 -5.00
N LEU A 382 0.14 -18.98 -5.74
CA LEU A 382 -1.30 -18.80 -5.92
C LEU A 382 -1.94 -20.05 -6.54
N GLN A 383 -1.29 -20.65 -7.56
CA GLN A 383 -1.74 -21.91 -8.15
C GLN A 383 -1.64 -23.09 -7.17
N GLN A 384 -0.53 -23.20 -6.45
CA GLN A 384 -0.29 -24.26 -5.46
C GLN A 384 -1.39 -24.30 -4.39
N TYR A 385 -1.88 -23.14 -3.96
CA TYR A 385 -2.95 -23.04 -2.95
C TYR A 385 -4.35 -22.91 -3.53
N SER A 386 -4.52 -23.08 -4.85
CA SER A 386 -5.79 -22.94 -5.55
C SER A 386 -6.48 -21.59 -5.29
N LEU A 387 -5.69 -20.52 -5.16
CA LEU A 387 -6.18 -19.16 -5.02
C LEU A 387 -6.32 -18.51 -6.40
N ASP A 388 -7.56 -18.31 -6.83
CA ASP A 388 -7.88 -17.61 -8.08
C ASP A 388 -7.48 -16.13 -7.97
N GLN A 389 -6.71 -15.65 -8.96
CA GLN A 389 -6.19 -14.28 -8.99
C GLN A 389 -7.29 -13.21 -9.01
N THR A 390 -8.41 -13.48 -9.69
CA THR A 390 -9.58 -12.61 -9.71
C THR A 390 -10.11 -12.42 -8.29
N VAL A 391 -10.14 -13.51 -7.53
CA VAL A 391 -10.66 -13.46 -6.17
C VAL A 391 -9.67 -12.79 -5.23
N VAL A 392 -8.36 -12.99 -5.42
CA VAL A 392 -7.35 -12.23 -4.66
C VAL A 392 -7.45 -10.72 -4.95
N GLN A 393 -7.69 -10.33 -6.21
CA GLN A 393 -7.93 -8.95 -6.61
C GLN A 393 -9.18 -8.37 -5.95
N GLU A 394 -10.29 -9.10 -5.97
CA GLU A 394 -11.51 -8.67 -5.29
C GLU A 394 -11.31 -8.46 -3.79
N GLU A 395 -10.58 -9.36 -3.11
CA GLU A 395 -10.28 -9.20 -1.70
C GLU A 395 -9.33 -8.04 -1.42
N PHE A 396 -8.39 -7.75 -2.31
CA PHE A 396 -7.53 -6.55 -2.22
C PHE A 396 -8.34 -5.25 -2.36
N LEU A 397 -9.31 -5.21 -3.28
CA LEU A 397 -10.23 -4.09 -3.45
C LEU A 397 -11.09 -3.86 -2.22
N LYS A 398 -11.75 -4.91 -1.71
CA LYS A 398 -12.55 -4.87 -0.49
C LYS A 398 -11.71 -4.43 0.71
N ALA A 399 -10.47 -4.91 0.81
CA ALA A 399 -9.56 -4.51 1.87
C ALA A 399 -9.16 -3.04 1.79
N SER A 400 -8.91 -2.52 0.59
CA SER A 400 -8.59 -1.11 0.36
C SER A 400 -9.77 -0.19 0.67
N GLU A 401 -10.98 -0.53 0.21
CA GLU A 401 -12.23 0.18 0.56
C GLU A 401 -12.47 0.18 2.07
N TRP A 402 -12.31 -0.98 2.70
CA TRP A 402 -12.47 -1.13 4.14
C TRP A 402 -11.47 -0.24 4.89
N CYS A 403 -10.19 -0.26 4.51
CA CYS A 403 -9.17 0.60 5.11
C CYS A 403 -9.52 2.09 4.97
N GLN A 404 -10.04 2.51 3.80
CA GLN A 404 -10.48 3.89 3.57
C GLN A 404 -11.67 4.26 4.47
N SER A 405 -12.63 3.34 4.66
CA SER A 405 -13.81 3.58 5.51
C SER A 405 -13.50 3.76 6.99
N LEU A 406 -12.34 3.29 7.45
CA LEU A 406 -11.92 3.41 8.86
C LEU A 406 -11.57 4.86 9.24
N ASN A 407 -11.27 5.75 8.27
CA ASN A 407 -10.88 7.15 8.51
C ASN A 407 -9.81 7.28 9.62
N ILE A 408 -8.73 6.51 9.52
CA ILE A 408 -7.68 6.42 10.56
C ILE A 408 -7.05 7.78 10.86
N ASP A 409 -6.96 8.66 9.86
CA ASP A 409 -6.48 10.03 9.99
C ASP A 409 -7.30 10.87 11.02
N ASN A 410 -8.51 10.41 11.40
CA ASN A 410 -9.41 11.07 12.36
C ASN A 410 -9.62 10.28 13.68
N LEU A 411 -8.86 9.19 13.93
CA LEU A 411 -8.93 8.34 15.15
C LEU A 411 -7.80 8.67 16.15
#